data_AF-A0A947FBM0-F1
#
_entry.id   AF-A0A947FBM0-F1
#
_cell.length_a   1.000
_cell.length_b   1.000
_cell.length_c   1.000
_cell.angle_alpha   90.00
_cell.angle_beta   90.00
_cell.angle_gamma   90.00
#
_symmetry.space_group_name_H-M   'P 1'
#
loop_
_entity.id
_entity.type
_entity.pdbx_description
1 polymer ?
#
loop_
_entity_poly.entity_id
_entity_poly.type
_entity_poly.pdbx_seq_one_letter_code
_entity_poly.pdbx_strand_id
1 'polypeptide(L)'
;MTEDTDLFSTLKDDYREALEYFNDALLQLESNPNDRDALDKASRQLHNIKGFANRLRAPKLGELAHIFEDVLAAVHAGRLTFKETLANLFFDGMDLFVHYLRKRGVPADKVAELVEAVETLLLTSMEEESAAEQESPTKDMEPLLPDFIDSARDNVEAINGGLSILAEEPSNSEVFQEVYRNAHSLKGSAMTMGFERMGKLAHYMEDVLRVLQRGNLPVTTEACDALFETNDALTVMLDTLAASKRIKVDAESTMARLANLIPELKPEAEARVAEPGKAAIEPAPVRDAAAMT
;
A
#
# COMPACT_ATOMS: atom_id res chain seq x y z
N MET A 1 32.36 5.63 -7.69
CA MET A 1 32.31 4.23 -7.21
C MET A 1 33.03 4.00 -5.87
N THR A 2 33.65 5.01 -5.25
CA THR A 2 34.46 4.85 -4.02
C THR A 2 33.71 5.12 -2.71
N GLU A 3 32.65 5.94 -2.69
CA GLU A 3 31.95 6.32 -1.45
C GLU A 3 30.98 5.24 -0.91
N ASP A 4 30.22 4.56 -1.77
CA ASP A 4 29.27 3.48 -1.37
C ASP A 4 29.96 2.21 -0.84
N THR A 5 31.23 2.01 -1.20
CA THR A 5 32.00 0.87 -0.72
C THR A 5 32.43 1.09 0.73
N ASP A 6 32.77 2.33 1.09
CA ASP A 6 33.25 2.75 2.41
C ASP A 6 32.12 2.83 3.46
N LEU A 7 30.95 3.32 3.04
CA LEU A 7 29.79 3.41 3.92
C LEU A 7 29.29 2.03 4.36
N PHE A 8 29.19 1.08 3.45
CA PHE A 8 28.76 -0.26 3.83
C PHE A 8 29.79 -1.01 4.65
N SER A 9 31.09 -0.92 4.35
CA SER A 9 32.08 -1.58 5.20
C SER A 9 31.97 -1.12 6.66
N THR A 10 31.61 0.14 6.87
CA THR A 10 31.38 0.71 8.19
C THR A 10 30.09 0.20 8.84
N LEU A 11 29.01 0.03 8.07
CA LEU A 11 27.69 -0.38 8.59
C LEU A 11 27.44 -1.89 8.58
N LYS A 12 28.28 -2.68 7.92
CA LYS A 12 28.04 -4.11 7.65
C LYS A 12 27.97 -4.93 8.94
N ASP A 13 28.76 -4.58 9.94
CA ASP A 13 28.80 -5.32 11.20
C ASP A 13 27.58 -4.99 12.06
N ASP A 14 27.24 -3.71 12.22
CA ASP A 14 25.99 -3.29 12.89
C ASP A 14 24.74 -3.86 12.21
N TYR A 15 24.74 -3.88 10.87
CA TYR A 15 23.64 -4.47 10.10
C TYR A 15 23.53 -5.98 10.33
N ARG A 16 24.67 -6.70 10.39
CA ARG A 16 24.68 -8.14 10.69
C ARG A 16 24.18 -8.41 12.10
N GLU A 17 24.63 -7.63 13.07
CA GLU A 17 24.19 -7.74 14.46
C GLU A 17 22.67 -7.50 14.58
N ALA A 18 22.12 -6.51 13.87
CA ALA A 18 20.68 -6.29 13.82
C ALA A 18 19.92 -7.50 13.24
N LEU A 19 20.46 -8.17 12.22
CA LEU A 19 19.88 -9.40 11.67
C LEU A 19 19.96 -10.57 12.64
N GLU A 20 21.06 -10.73 13.38
CA GLU A 20 21.21 -11.75 14.40
C GLU A 20 20.17 -11.56 15.52
N TYR A 21 20.03 -10.34 16.04
CA TYR A 21 18.99 -10.02 17.03
C TYR A 21 17.58 -10.19 16.51
N PHE A 22 17.34 -9.86 15.23
CA PHE A 22 16.05 -10.07 14.61
C PHE A 22 15.73 -11.56 14.52
N ASN A 23 16.69 -12.38 14.07
CA ASN A 23 16.55 -13.83 13.98
C ASN A 23 16.27 -14.48 15.35
N ASP A 24 17.00 -14.07 16.38
CA ASP A 24 16.78 -14.57 17.75
C ASP A 24 15.38 -14.24 18.27
N ALA A 25 14.86 -13.06 17.95
CA ALA A 25 13.50 -12.67 18.29
C ALA A 25 12.45 -13.50 17.54
N LEU A 26 12.67 -13.79 16.25
CA LEU A 26 11.80 -14.65 15.46
C LEU A 26 11.76 -16.09 16.00
N LEU A 27 12.90 -16.65 16.39
CA LEU A 27 12.97 -17.99 17.00
C LEU A 27 12.24 -18.04 18.36
N GLN A 28 12.31 -16.97 19.14
CA GLN A 28 11.54 -16.83 20.38
C GLN A 28 10.04 -16.78 20.10
N LEU A 29 9.61 -16.02 19.09
CA LEU A 29 8.21 -15.95 18.66
C LEU A 29 7.70 -17.28 18.11
N GLU A 30 8.51 -18.01 17.35
CA GLU A 30 8.16 -19.34 16.85
C GLU A 30 7.91 -20.31 18.01
N SER A 31 8.75 -20.25 19.04
CA SER A 31 8.62 -21.09 20.24
C SER A 31 7.47 -20.64 21.15
N ASN A 32 7.22 -19.33 21.24
CA ASN A 32 6.19 -18.70 22.05
C ASN A 32 5.52 -17.54 21.30
N PRO A 33 4.44 -17.80 20.53
CA PRO A 33 3.80 -16.80 19.67
C PRO A 33 3.20 -15.59 20.39
N ASN A 34 3.00 -15.68 21.71
CA ASN A 34 2.44 -14.61 22.53
C ASN A 34 3.52 -13.84 23.32
N ASP A 35 4.79 -14.07 23.04
CA ASP A 35 5.90 -13.37 23.68
C ASP A 35 5.98 -11.90 23.21
N ARG A 36 5.40 -11.01 24.00
CA ARG A 36 5.37 -9.57 23.71
C ARG A 36 6.77 -8.94 23.68
N ASP A 37 7.67 -9.42 24.53
CA ASP A 37 9.04 -8.88 24.57
C ASP A 37 9.80 -9.29 23.30
N ALA A 38 9.60 -10.52 22.81
CA ALA A 38 10.16 -10.95 21.53
C ALA A 38 9.57 -10.17 20.35
N LEU A 39 8.26 -9.89 20.35
CA LEU A 39 7.59 -9.10 19.33
C LEU A 39 8.11 -7.64 19.26
N ASP A 40 8.28 -7.01 20.42
CA ASP A 40 8.81 -5.65 20.53
C ASP A 40 10.28 -5.60 20.07
N LYS A 41 11.09 -6.61 20.42
CA LYS A 41 12.48 -6.72 19.94
C LYS A 41 12.51 -6.88 18.42
N ALA A 42 11.70 -7.78 17.87
CA ALA A 42 11.62 -8.01 16.43
C ALA A 42 11.25 -6.72 15.68
N SER A 43 10.25 -5.98 16.16
CA SER A 43 9.80 -4.72 15.58
C SER A 43 10.86 -3.62 15.62
N ARG A 44 11.58 -3.49 16.74
CA ARG A 44 12.72 -2.55 16.87
C ARG A 44 13.85 -2.88 15.91
N GLN A 45 14.18 -4.17 15.75
CA GLN A 45 15.25 -4.57 14.83
C GLN A 45 14.86 -4.30 13.36
N LEU A 46 13.61 -4.53 12.97
CA LEU A 46 13.13 -4.15 11.63
C LEU A 46 13.23 -2.66 11.37
N HIS A 47 12.86 -1.82 12.34
CA HIS A 47 13.05 -0.37 12.23
C HIS A 47 14.52 0.02 12.01
N ASN A 48 15.43 -0.65 12.72
CA ASN A 48 16.87 -0.45 12.58
C ASN A 48 17.37 -0.92 11.19
N ILE A 49 16.96 -2.11 10.75
CA ILE A 49 17.21 -2.69 9.41
C ILE A 49 16.74 -1.75 8.30
N LYS A 50 15.55 -1.15 8.44
CA LYS A 50 15.02 -0.14 7.52
C LYS A 50 15.88 1.13 7.51
N GLY A 51 16.35 1.56 8.67
CA GLY A 51 17.33 2.62 8.80
C GLY A 51 18.64 2.34 8.04
N PHE A 52 19.17 1.12 8.15
CA PHE A 52 20.32 0.68 7.35
C PHE A 52 20.02 0.68 5.86
N ALA A 53 18.87 0.13 5.44
CA ALA A 53 18.46 0.12 4.03
C ALA A 53 18.44 1.52 3.42
N ASN A 54 17.91 2.51 4.14
CA ASN A 54 17.90 3.91 3.72
C ASN A 54 19.32 4.49 3.58
N ARG A 55 20.17 4.30 4.59
CA ARG A 55 21.56 4.80 4.57
C ARG A 55 22.39 4.14 3.46
N LEU A 56 22.15 2.85 3.21
CA LEU A 56 22.81 2.06 2.18
C LEU A 56 22.17 2.24 0.80
N ARG A 57 21.15 3.11 0.67
CA ARG A 57 20.41 3.38 -0.57
C ARG A 57 19.90 2.11 -1.25
N ALA A 58 19.37 1.19 -0.45
CA ALA A 58 18.88 -0.12 -0.86
C ALA A 58 17.35 -0.15 -0.81
N PRO A 59 16.63 0.43 -1.80
CA PRO A 59 15.18 0.59 -1.74
C PRO A 59 14.44 -0.74 -1.60
N LYS A 60 14.87 -1.79 -2.31
CA LYS A 60 14.28 -3.14 -2.20
C LYS A 60 14.49 -3.80 -0.84
N LEU A 61 15.59 -3.47 -0.15
CA LEU A 61 15.82 -3.92 1.22
C LEU A 61 14.90 -3.19 2.21
N GLY A 62 14.66 -1.90 1.96
CA GLY A 62 13.74 -1.08 2.75
C GLY A 62 12.28 -1.50 2.56
N GLU A 63 11.89 -1.88 1.34
CA GLU A 63 10.59 -2.45 1.00
C GLU A 63 10.35 -3.76 1.78
N LEU A 64 11.32 -4.68 1.76
CA LEU A 64 11.26 -5.92 2.54
C LEU A 64 11.11 -5.66 4.06
N ALA A 65 11.86 -4.69 4.60
CA ALA A 65 11.74 -4.33 6.01
C ALA A 65 10.37 -3.75 6.34
N HIS A 66 9.82 -2.92 5.46
CA HIS A 66 8.51 -2.30 5.64
C HIS A 66 7.38 -3.33 5.68
N ILE A 67 7.33 -4.26 4.72
CA ILE A 67 6.27 -5.28 4.71
C ILE A 67 6.30 -6.17 5.96
N PHE A 68 7.50 -6.41 6.51
CA PHE A 68 7.65 -7.15 7.75
C PHE A 68 7.26 -6.34 8.99
N GLU A 69 7.43 -5.01 8.98
CA GLU A 69 6.86 -4.14 10.00
C GLU A 69 5.32 -4.25 10.01
N ASP A 70 4.68 -4.24 8.83
CA ASP A 70 3.23 -4.36 8.71
C ASP A 70 2.70 -5.71 9.22
N VAL A 71 3.42 -6.79 8.94
CA VAL A 71 3.09 -8.12 9.47
C VAL A 71 3.24 -8.17 10.99
N LEU A 72 4.34 -7.66 11.56
CA LEU A 72 4.49 -7.64 13.02
C LEU A 72 3.46 -6.73 13.69
N ALA A 73 3.07 -5.62 13.05
CA ALA A 73 1.99 -4.77 13.53
C ALA A 73 0.65 -5.51 13.53
N ALA A 74 0.37 -6.34 12.53
CA ALA A 74 -0.80 -7.20 12.49
C ALA A 74 -0.77 -8.29 13.59
N VAL A 75 0.39 -8.87 13.87
CA VAL A 75 0.57 -9.80 15.01
C VAL A 75 0.35 -9.08 16.34
N HIS A 76 0.90 -7.88 16.48
CA HIS A 76 0.74 -7.05 17.68
C HIS A 76 -0.72 -6.66 17.93
N ALA A 77 -1.47 -6.37 16.86
CA ALA A 77 -2.90 -6.10 16.90
C ALA A 77 -3.76 -7.35 17.18
N GLY A 78 -3.16 -8.55 17.17
CA GLY A 78 -3.87 -9.82 17.35
C GLY A 78 -4.58 -10.33 16.10
N ARG A 79 -4.41 -9.66 14.94
CA ARG A 79 -4.99 -10.05 13.65
C ARG A 79 -4.29 -11.24 13.02
N LEU A 80 -2.99 -11.37 13.28
CA LEU A 80 -2.18 -12.53 12.89
C LEU A 80 -1.63 -13.23 14.12
N THR A 81 -1.42 -14.55 14.02
CA THR A 81 -0.64 -15.29 15.01
C THR A 81 0.66 -15.76 14.38
N PHE A 82 1.77 -15.57 15.10
CA PHE A 82 3.09 -16.04 14.68
C PHE A 82 3.18 -17.58 14.78
N LYS A 83 2.71 -18.28 13.75
CA LYS A 83 2.75 -19.74 13.61
C LYS A 83 3.60 -20.15 12.41
N GLU A 84 3.70 -21.44 12.13
CA GLU A 84 4.55 -22.04 11.09
C GLU A 84 4.53 -21.29 9.74
N THR A 85 3.35 -20.98 9.18
CA THR A 85 3.25 -20.23 7.92
C THR A 85 3.91 -18.85 8.00
N LEU A 86 3.69 -18.13 9.11
CA LEU A 86 4.26 -16.80 9.30
C LEU A 86 5.76 -16.87 9.62
N ALA A 87 6.18 -17.83 10.43
CA ALA A 87 7.58 -18.08 10.73
C ALA A 87 8.38 -18.36 9.43
N ASN A 88 7.87 -19.25 8.58
CA ASN A 88 8.48 -19.56 7.28
C ASN A 88 8.61 -18.30 6.41
N LEU A 89 7.56 -17.47 6.34
CA LEU A 89 7.59 -16.20 5.60
C LEU A 89 8.69 -15.25 6.10
N PHE A 90 8.84 -15.12 7.42
CA PHE A 90 9.89 -14.31 8.02
C PHE A 90 11.29 -14.87 7.77
N PHE A 91 11.47 -16.19 7.82
CA PHE A 91 12.76 -16.83 7.53
C PHE A 91 13.14 -16.71 6.05
N ASP A 92 12.18 -16.83 5.13
CA ASP A 92 12.40 -16.59 3.70
C ASP A 92 12.87 -15.15 3.43
N GLY A 93 12.28 -14.16 4.12
CA GLY A 93 12.78 -12.78 4.04
C GLY A 93 14.10 -12.54 4.79
N MET A 94 14.37 -13.27 5.88
CA MET A 94 15.68 -13.25 6.55
C MET A 94 16.78 -13.66 5.59
N ASP A 95 16.55 -14.68 4.77
CA ASP A 95 17.48 -15.12 3.74
C ASP A 95 17.78 -14.01 2.72
N LEU A 96 16.80 -13.16 2.40
CA LEU A 96 17.01 -12.00 1.53
C LEU A 96 17.82 -10.88 2.20
N PHE A 97 17.58 -10.61 3.49
CA PHE A 97 18.43 -9.68 4.26
C PHE A 97 19.89 -10.17 4.33
N VAL A 98 20.08 -11.46 4.58
CA VAL A 98 21.41 -12.10 4.60
C VAL A 98 22.02 -12.14 3.19
N HIS A 99 21.20 -12.33 2.15
CA HIS A 99 21.66 -12.28 0.76
C HIS A 99 22.25 -10.90 0.44
N TYR A 100 21.63 -9.82 0.91
CA TYR A 100 22.15 -8.46 0.75
C TYR A 100 23.54 -8.28 1.36
N LEU A 101 23.81 -8.85 2.54
CA LEU A 101 25.14 -8.83 3.17
C LEU A 101 26.24 -9.41 2.27
N ARG A 102 25.91 -10.42 1.46
CA ARG A 102 26.85 -11.17 0.63
C ARG A 102 26.95 -10.62 -0.79
N LYS A 103 25.83 -10.19 -1.37
CA LYS A 103 25.69 -9.87 -2.79
C LYS A 103 25.44 -8.40 -3.07
N ARG A 104 25.18 -7.58 -2.04
CA ARG A 104 24.92 -6.13 -2.15
C ARG A 104 23.74 -5.80 -3.07
N GLY A 105 22.79 -6.71 -3.11
CA GLY A 105 21.53 -6.60 -3.86
C GLY A 105 20.57 -7.64 -3.32
N VAL A 106 19.29 -7.53 -3.68
CA VAL A 106 18.26 -8.53 -3.36
C VAL A 106 17.58 -8.93 -4.67
N PRO A 107 17.33 -10.23 -4.93
CA PRO A 107 16.58 -10.65 -6.11
C PRO A 107 15.18 -10.03 -6.11
N ALA A 108 14.87 -9.23 -7.13
CA ALA A 108 13.62 -8.47 -7.19
C ALA A 108 12.38 -9.37 -7.31
N ASP A 109 12.51 -10.48 -8.03
CA ASP A 109 11.50 -11.54 -8.14
C ASP A 109 11.14 -12.13 -6.77
N LYS A 110 12.15 -12.40 -5.93
CA LYS A 110 11.93 -12.95 -4.59
C LYS A 110 11.32 -11.95 -3.61
N VAL A 111 11.68 -10.66 -3.73
CA VAL A 111 11.01 -9.62 -2.94
C VAL A 111 9.54 -9.52 -3.36
N ALA A 112 9.25 -9.53 -4.66
CA ALA A 112 7.87 -9.48 -5.16
C ALA A 112 7.04 -10.69 -4.71
N GLU A 113 7.58 -11.91 -4.79
CA GLU A 113 6.92 -13.13 -4.28
C GLU A 113 6.57 -13.01 -2.79
N LEU A 114 7.47 -12.46 -1.97
CA LEU A 114 7.21 -12.24 -0.54
C LEU A 114 6.19 -11.14 -0.28
N VAL A 115 6.23 -10.04 -1.04
CA VAL A 115 5.24 -8.96 -0.95
C VAL A 115 3.85 -9.52 -1.23
N GLU A 116 3.68 -10.27 -2.33
CA GLU A 116 2.40 -10.88 -2.71
C GLU A 116 1.90 -11.87 -1.64
N ALA A 117 2.80 -12.67 -1.07
CA ALA A 117 2.46 -13.59 0.01
C ALA A 117 2.01 -12.86 1.28
N VAL A 118 2.71 -11.77 1.67
CA VAL A 118 2.35 -10.92 2.82
C VAL A 118 1.01 -10.23 2.57
N GLU A 119 0.80 -9.64 1.40
CA GLU A 119 -0.43 -8.95 1.05
C GLU A 119 -1.62 -9.90 1.08
N THR A 120 -1.47 -11.09 0.50
CA THR A 120 -2.51 -12.14 0.55
C THR A 120 -2.82 -12.55 1.98
N LEU A 121 -1.80 -12.75 2.81
CA LEU A 121 -1.95 -13.11 4.22
C LEU A 121 -2.68 -12.02 5.01
N LEU A 122 -2.27 -10.76 4.84
CA LEU A 122 -2.88 -9.61 5.50
C LEU A 122 -4.33 -9.44 5.04
N LEU A 123 -4.61 -9.54 3.74
CA LEU A 123 -5.96 -9.50 3.19
C LEU A 123 -6.85 -10.61 3.79
N THR A 124 -6.36 -11.85 3.80
CA THR A 124 -7.09 -13.00 4.35
C THR A 124 -7.36 -12.80 5.85
N SER A 125 -6.40 -12.27 6.60
CA SER A 125 -6.60 -11.98 8.04
C SER A 125 -7.71 -10.96 8.29
N MET A 126 -7.88 -9.98 7.39
CA MET A 126 -8.96 -9.00 7.46
C MET A 126 -10.32 -9.60 7.08
N GLU A 127 -10.35 -10.59 6.17
CA GLU A 127 -11.56 -11.32 5.82
C GLU A 127 -12.01 -12.27 6.94
N GLU A 128 -11.06 -12.94 7.61
CA GLU A 128 -11.32 -13.80 8.77
C GLU A 128 -11.78 -12.99 10.00
N GLU A 129 -11.22 -11.80 10.23
CA GLU A 129 -11.68 -10.84 11.24
C GLU A 129 -13.13 -10.38 10.95
N SER A 130 -13.44 -10.04 9.69
CA SER A 130 -14.81 -9.71 9.25
C SER A 130 -15.80 -10.89 9.36
N ALA A 131 -15.34 -12.15 9.35
CA ALA A 131 -16.19 -13.33 9.50
C ALA A 131 -16.38 -13.75 10.97
N ALA A 132 -15.37 -13.50 11.83
CA ALA A 132 -15.39 -13.78 13.26
C ALA A 132 -16.20 -12.73 14.07
N GLU A 133 -16.40 -11.52 13.54
CA GLU A 133 -17.23 -10.44 14.12
C GLU A 133 -18.76 -10.68 14.06
N GLN A 134 -19.23 -11.93 13.88
CA GLN A 134 -20.65 -12.27 14.11
C GLN A 134 -21.06 -12.27 15.60
N GLU A 135 -20.14 -12.03 16.55
CA GLU A 135 -20.45 -11.57 17.91
C GLU A 135 -19.90 -10.16 18.13
N SER A 136 -20.79 -9.20 18.40
CA SER A 136 -20.55 -7.76 18.41
C SER A 136 -19.53 -7.25 19.44
N PRO A 137 -18.66 -6.29 19.08
CA PRO A 137 -18.04 -5.39 20.03
C PRO A 137 -18.31 -3.92 19.67
N THR A 138 -19.51 -3.38 19.95
CA THR A 138 -19.81 -1.94 19.78
C THR A 138 -20.23 -1.25 21.08
N LYS A 139 -19.87 -1.77 22.26
CA LYS A 139 -20.40 -1.21 23.52
C LYS A 139 -19.58 -0.04 24.08
N ASP A 140 -18.30 0.08 23.73
CA ASP A 140 -17.40 1.09 24.32
C ASP A 140 -17.21 2.35 23.45
N MET A 141 -17.53 2.30 22.16
CA MET A 141 -17.36 3.42 21.20
C MET A 141 -18.66 4.19 20.90
N GLU A 142 -19.80 3.68 21.36
CA GLU A 142 -21.11 4.29 21.17
C GLU A 142 -21.22 5.77 21.63
N PRO A 143 -20.55 6.23 22.72
CA PRO A 143 -20.59 7.64 23.08
C PRO A 143 -19.74 8.57 22.19
N LEU A 144 -18.76 8.05 21.43
CA LEU A 144 -17.89 8.83 20.54
C LEU A 144 -18.40 8.87 19.09
N LEU A 145 -19.38 8.04 18.76
CA LEU A 145 -19.91 7.90 17.41
C LEU A 145 -20.50 9.20 16.83
N PRO A 146 -21.28 10.01 17.58
CA PRO A 146 -21.81 11.27 17.04
C PRO A 146 -20.71 12.25 16.63
N ASP A 147 -19.71 12.46 17.49
CA ASP A 147 -18.59 13.37 17.23
C ASP A 147 -17.76 12.92 16.02
N PHE A 148 -17.57 11.61 15.88
CA PHE A 148 -16.94 11.04 14.68
C PHE A 148 -17.75 11.32 13.42
N ILE A 149 -19.07 11.07 13.43
CA ILE A 149 -19.93 11.26 12.25
C ILE A 149 -19.93 12.72 11.82
N ASP A 150 -20.05 13.66 12.76
CA ASP A 150 -20.06 15.10 12.46
C ASP A 150 -18.72 15.53 11.85
N SER A 151 -17.59 15.15 12.46
CA SER A 151 -16.27 15.47 11.91
C SER A 151 -16.02 14.81 10.55
N ALA A 152 -16.47 13.57 10.35
CA ALA A 152 -16.31 12.86 9.09
C ALA A 152 -17.15 13.49 7.97
N ARG A 153 -18.35 14.01 8.29
CA ARG A 153 -19.17 14.76 7.34
C ARG A 153 -18.51 16.06 6.90
N ASP A 154 -17.91 16.80 7.82
CA ASP A 154 -17.15 18.01 7.49
C ASP A 154 -16.01 17.70 6.50
N ASN A 155 -15.29 16.59 6.73
CA ASN A 155 -14.21 16.16 5.81
C ASN A 155 -14.76 15.80 4.42
N VAL A 156 -15.84 15.03 4.34
CA VAL A 156 -16.46 14.60 3.08
C VAL A 156 -17.05 15.78 2.30
N GLU A 157 -17.61 16.78 2.98
CA GLU A 157 -18.09 18.02 2.36
C GLU A 157 -16.93 18.85 1.80
N ALA A 158 -15.85 19.01 2.58
CA ALA A 158 -14.64 19.70 2.14
C ALA A 158 -13.96 19.01 0.95
N ILE A 159 -13.90 17.66 0.96
CA ILE A 159 -13.42 16.87 -0.18
C ILE A 159 -14.27 17.14 -1.41
N ASN A 160 -15.61 17.09 -1.29
CA ASN A 160 -16.51 17.31 -2.42
C ASN A 160 -16.32 18.69 -3.07
N GLY A 161 -16.23 19.74 -2.25
CA GLY A 161 -16.00 21.11 -2.70
C GLY A 161 -14.64 21.25 -3.40
N GLY A 162 -13.59 20.70 -2.79
CA GLY A 162 -12.25 20.74 -3.36
C GLY A 162 -12.13 19.94 -4.67
N LEU A 163 -12.76 18.76 -4.78
CA LEU A 163 -12.81 17.98 -6.03
C LEU A 163 -13.50 18.75 -7.16
N SER A 164 -14.56 19.52 -6.83
CA SER A 164 -15.25 20.37 -7.81
C SER A 164 -14.32 21.46 -8.34
N ILE A 165 -13.55 22.10 -7.47
CA ILE A 165 -12.56 23.10 -7.88
C ILE A 165 -11.44 22.44 -8.69
N LEU A 166 -10.93 21.28 -8.30
CA LEU A 166 -9.86 20.57 -9.03
C LEU A 166 -10.28 20.10 -10.42
N ALA A 167 -11.56 19.80 -10.63
CA ALA A 167 -12.10 19.46 -11.94
C ALA A 167 -12.03 20.66 -12.91
N GLU A 168 -12.18 21.88 -12.41
CA GLU A 168 -12.08 23.13 -13.19
C GLU A 168 -10.64 23.67 -13.23
N GLU A 169 -9.90 23.54 -12.14
CA GLU A 169 -8.53 24.02 -11.93
C GLU A 169 -7.55 22.88 -11.54
N PRO A 170 -7.20 21.96 -12.46
CA PRO A 170 -6.30 20.82 -12.22
C PRO A 170 -4.92 21.12 -11.65
N SER A 171 -4.43 22.36 -11.77
CA SER A 171 -3.11 22.78 -11.30
C SER A 171 -3.14 23.47 -9.93
N ASN A 172 -4.31 23.57 -9.28
CA ASN A 172 -4.46 24.27 -8.01
C ASN A 172 -3.90 23.44 -6.85
N SER A 173 -2.62 23.63 -6.55
CA SER A 173 -1.89 22.87 -5.53
C SER A 173 -2.43 23.07 -4.11
N GLU A 174 -2.99 24.24 -3.81
CA GLU A 174 -3.54 24.54 -2.48
C GLU A 174 -4.78 23.69 -2.21
N VAL A 175 -5.69 23.62 -3.19
CA VAL A 175 -6.89 22.79 -3.12
C VAL A 175 -6.53 21.30 -3.08
N PHE A 176 -5.53 20.85 -3.84
CA PHE A 176 -5.02 19.48 -3.74
C PHE A 176 -4.59 19.11 -2.32
N GLN A 177 -3.84 19.99 -1.65
CA GLN A 177 -3.41 19.75 -0.28
C GLN A 177 -4.57 19.74 0.70
N GLU A 178 -5.58 20.58 0.48
CA GLU A 178 -6.79 20.60 1.29
C GLU A 178 -7.57 19.28 1.18
N VAL A 179 -7.87 18.84 -0.05
CA VAL A 179 -8.58 17.57 -0.29
C VAL A 179 -7.80 16.40 0.31
N TYR A 180 -6.49 16.35 0.10
CA TYR A 180 -5.62 15.31 0.66
C TYR A 180 -5.65 15.29 2.19
N ARG A 181 -5.57 16.44 2.87
CA ARG A 181 -5.61 16.51 4.34
C ARG A 181 -6.95 16.02 4.91
N ASN A 182 -8.06 16.35 4.25
CA ASN A 182 -9.38 15.88 4.67
C ASN A 182 -9.49 14.35 4.47
N ALA A 183 -9.04 13.82 3.33
CA ALA A 183 -9.02 12.37 3.09
C ALA A 183 -8.14 11.61 4.11
N HIS A 184 -6.96 12.16 4.42
CA HIS A 184 -6.05 11.59 5.41
C HIS A 184 -6.64 11.61 6.84
N SER A 185 -7.27 12.73 7.21
CA SER A 185 -7.96 12.86 8.51
C SER A 185 -9.11 11.86 8.63
N LEU A 186 -9.93 11.73 7.58
CA LEU A 186 -11.03 10.77 7.52
C LEU A 186 -10.54 9.32 7.61
N LYS A 187 -9.44 8.98 6.92
CA LYS A 187 -8.78 7.68 7.05
C LYS A 187 -8.39 7.41 8.51
N GLY A 188 -7.67 8.34 9.13
CA GLY A 188 -7.17 8.18 10.49
C GLY A 188 -8.29 8.03 11.52
N SER A 189 -9.33 8.87 11.42
CA SER A 189 -10.47 8.82 12.33
C SER A 189 -11.32 7.56 12.12
N ALA A 190 -11.57 7.15 10.87
CA ALA A 190 -12.31 5.93 10.57
C ALA A 190 -11.58 4.67 11.07
N MET A 191 -10.27 4.56 10.86
CA MET A 191 -9.47 3.44 11.37
C MET A 191 -9.42 3.42 12.90
N THR A 192 -9.29 4.59 13.54
CA THR A 192 -9.32 4.71 15.01
C THR A 192 -10.66 4.25 15.58
N MET A 193 -11.76 4.54 14.87
CA MET A 193 -13.12 4.11 15.24
C MET A 193 -13.44 2.66 14.84
N GLY A 194 -12.51 1.93 14.22
CA GLY A 194 -12.73 0.55 13.75
C GLY A 194 -13.60 0.44 12.49
N PHE A 195 -13.88 1.54 11.79
CA PHE A 195 -14.61 1.55 10.52
C PHE A 195 -13.70 1.23 9.34
N GLU A 196 -13.19 0.00 9.30
CA GLU A 196 -12.13 -0.40 8.36
C GLU A 196 -12.49 -0.18 6.89
N ARG A 197 -13.73 -0.50 6.49
CA ARG A 197 -14.20 -0.30 5.11
C ARG A 197 -14.12 1.16 4.69
N MET A 198 -14.55 2.06 5.57
CA MET A 198 -14.48 3.51 5.35
C MET A 198 -13.02 3.99 5.33
N GLY A 199 -12.20 3.49 6.25
CA GLY A 199 -10.77 3.80 6.30
C GLY A 199 -10.02 3.36 5.04
N LYS A 200 -10.26 2.13 4.54
CA LYS A 200 -9.68 1.63 3.29
C LYS A 200 -10.10 2.48 2.10
N LEU A 201 -11.38 2.81 1.98
CA LEU A 201 -11.89 3.63 0.89
C LEU A 201 -11.25 5.04 0.88
N ALA A 202 -11.12 5.67 2.05
CA ALA A 202 -10.40 6.93 2.20
C ALA A 202 -8.90 6.81 1.87
N HIS A 203 -8.28 5.66 2.14
CA HIS A 203 -6.89 5.39 1.79
C HIS A 203 -6.68 5.30 0.28
N TYR A 204 -7.52 4.56 -0.45
CA TYR A 204 -7.47 4.51 -1.92
C TYR A 204 -7.64 5.91 -2.54
N MET A 205 -8.54 6.73 -1.99
CA MET A 205 -8.69 8.13 -2.38
C MET A 205 -7.39 8.93 -2.14
N GLU A 206 -6.78 8.78 -0.96
CA GLU A 206 -5.50 9.42 -0.62
C GLU A 206 -4.40 9.09 -1.64
N ASP A 207 -4.30 7.83 -2.06
CA ASP A 207 -3.27 7.38 -3.00
C ASP A 207 -3.48 7.93 -4.42
N VAL A 208 -4.73 7.95 -4.92
CA VAL A 208 -5.04 8.61 -6.20
C VAL A 208 -4.70 10.09 -6.15
N LEU A 209 -5.10 10.79 -5.08
CA LEU A 209 -4.78 12.21 -4.89
C LEU A 209 -3.27 12.46 -4.84
N ARG A 210 -2.49 11.56 -4.21
CA ARG A 210 -1.04 11.65 -4.13
C ARG A 210 -0.37 11.54 -5.50
N VAL A 211 -0.83 10.60 -6.34
CA VAL A 211 -0.30 10.37 -7.69
C VAL A 211 -0.66 11.54 -8.61
N LEU A 212 -1.90 12.04 -8.53
CA LEU A 212 -2.35 13.23 -9.25
C LEU A 212 -1.50 14.47 -8.87
N GLN A 213 -1.29 14.71 -7.57
CA GLN A 213 -0.53 15.85 -7.07
C GLN A 213 0.94 15.85 -7.55
N ARG A 214 1.56 14.67 -7.66
CA ARG A 214 2.95 14.53 -8.13
C ARG A 214 3.08 14.74 -9.64
N GLY A 215 1.97 14.84 -10.38
CA GLY A 215 1.96 14.93 -11.83
C GLY A 215 2.24 13.60 -12.53
N ASN A 216 2.21 12.48 -11.79
CA ASN A 216 2.38 11.14 -12.33
C ASN A 216 1.11 10.63 -13.01
N LEU A 217 -0.04 11.20 -12.68
CA LEU A 217 -1.33 10.99 -13.35
C LEU A 217 -1.94 12.36 -13.67
N PRO A 218 -2.40 12.62 -14.90
CA PRO A 218 -3.13 13.85 -15.19
C PRO A 218 -4.50 13.84 -14.50
N VAL A 219 -4.98 15.01 -14.07
CA VAL A 219 -6.36 15.18 -13.61
C VAL A 219 -7.29 15.06 -14.82
N THR A 220 -7.85 13.87 -15.01
CA THR A 220 -8.81 13.57 -16.08
C THR A 220 -10.22 13.55 -15.51
N THR A 221 -11.22 13.68 -16.39
CA THR A 221 -12.63 13.48 -16.00
C THR A 221 -12.84 12.11 -15.34
N GLU A 222 -12.20 11.06 -15.86
CA GLU A 222 -12.30 9.72 -15.27
C GLU A 222 -11.75 9.65 -13.84
N ALA A 223 -10.63 10.33 -13.58
CA ALA A 223 -10.04 10.39 -12.24
C ALA A 223 -10.93 11.19 -11.28
N CYS A 224 -11.46 12.35 -11.72
CA CYS A 224 -12.40 13.14 -10.93
C CYS A 224 -13.69 12.35 -10.63
N ASP A 225 -14.28 11.68 -11.62
CA ASP A 225 -15.51 10.90 -11.46
C ASP A 225 -15.33 9.79 -10.42
N ALA A 226 -14.21 9.06 -10.47
CA ALA A 226 -13.94 8.01 -9.49
C ALA A 226 -13.75 8.58 -8.07
N LEU A 227 -13.10 9.75 -7.94
CA LEU A 227 -12.95 10.44 -6.65
C LEU A 227 -14.30 10.93 -6.11
N PHE A 228 -15.19 11.45 -6.96
CA PHE A 228 -16.55 11.82 -6.57
C PHE A 228 -17.38 10.62 -6.12
N GLU A 229 -17.39 9.52 -6.90
CA GLU A 229 -18.08 8.28 -6.51
C GLU A 229 -17.57 7.73 -5.18
N THR A 230 -16.27 7.87 -4.93
CA THR A 230 -15.67 7.50 -3.64
C THR A 230 -16.20 8.37 -2.50
N ASN A 231 -16.26 9.69 -2.72
CA ASN A 231 -16.78 10.62 -1.73
C ASN A 231 -18.28 10.38 -1.45
N ASP A 232 -19.05 10.04 -2.49
CA ASP A 232 -20.46 9.67 -2.36
C ASP A 232 -20.62 8.36 -1.56
N ALA A 233 -19.80 7.34 -1.84
CA ALA A 233 -19.81 6.10 -1.09
C ALA A 233 -19.48 6.34 0.41
N LEU A 234 -18.49 7.18 0.70
CA LEU A 234 -18.16 7.61 2.07
C LEU A 234 -19.36 8.31 2.75
N THR A 235 -20.05 9.20 2.02
CA THR A 235 -21.28 9.87 2.50
C THR A 235 -22.36 8.85 2.87
N VAL A 236 -22.63 7.89 1.99
CA VAL A 236 -23.64 6.84 2.24
C VAL A 236 -23.27 5.97 3.45
N MET A 237 -21.99 5.65 3.63
CA MET A 237 -21.52 4.93 4.81
C MET A 237 -21.78 5.72 6.09
N LEU A 238 -21.51 7.03 6.11
CA LEU A 238 -21.77 7.90 7.25
C LEU A 238 -23.26 8.01 7.58
N ASP A 239 -24.12 8.16 6.57
CA ASP A 239 -25.57 8.17 6.76
C ASP A 239 -26.11 6.84 7.28
N THR A 240 -25.49 5.74 6.87
CA THR A 240 -25.84 4.40 7.35
C THR A 240 -25.46 4.24 8.82
N LEU A 241 -24.28 4.73 9.24
CA LEU A 241 -23.87 4.78 10.64
C LEU A 241 -24.79 5.67 11.49
N ALA A 242 -25.14 6.85 10.99
CA ALA A 242 -26.05 7.78 11.67
C ALA A 242 -27.45 7.19 11.87
N ALA A 243 -27.91 6.33 10.95
CA ALA A 243 -29.17 5.61 11.06
C ALA A 243 -29.09 4.35 11.95
N SER A 244 -27.95 4.10 12.61
CA SER A 244 -27.65 2.86 13.36
C SER A 244 -27.88 1.60 12.53
N LYS A 245 -27.68 1.69 11.21
CA LYS A 245 -27.83 0.58 10.29
C LYS A 245 -26.46 -0.03 9.99
N ARG A 246 -26.46 -1.29 9.60
CA ARG A 246 -25.26 -1.95 9.08
C ARG A 246 -24.87 -1.32 7.76
N ILE A 247 -23.60 -0.93 7.61
CA ILE A 247 -23.03 -0.52 6.33
C ILE A 247 -23.16 -1.69 5.35
N LYS A 248 -23.96 -1.51 4.31
CA LYS A 248 -24.15 -2.46 3.20
C LYS A 248 -23.73 -1.87 1.85
N VAL A 249 -22.99 -0.77 1.88
CA VAL A 249 -22.51 -0.11 0.66
C VAL A 249 -21.47 -1.03 0.01
N ASP A 250 -21.68 -1.34 -1.26
CA ASP A 250 -20.67 -1.99 -2.12
C ASP A 250 -19.55 -0.97 -2.35
N ALA A 251 -18.53 -1.05 -1.50
CA ALA A 251 -17.35 -0.20 -1.58
C ALA A 251 -16.29 -0.83 -2.49
N GLU A 252 -16.41 -2.13 -2.72
CA GLU A 252 -15.49 -2.95 -3.48
C GLU A 252 -15.43 -2.52 -4.94
N SER A 253 -16.58 -2.23 -5.54
CA SER A 253 -16.65 -1.68 -6.90
C SER A 253 -15.93 -0.33 -7.04
N THR A 254 -16.12 0.57 -6.08
CA THR A 254 -15.46 1.90 -6.06
C THR A 254 -13.97 1.79 -5.78
N MET A 255 -13.55 0.95 -4.82
CA MET A 255 -12.14 0.67 -4.55
C MET A 255 -11.44 0.09 -5.77
N ALA A 256 -12.07 -0.87 -6.45
CA ALA A 256 -11.53 -1.46 -7.68
C ALA A 256 -11.39 -0.41 -8.79
N ARG A 257 -12.31 0.55 -8.88
CA ARG A 257 -12.24 1.64 -9.86
C ARG A 257 -11.09 2.60 -9.56
N LEU A 258 -10.90 3.01 -8.31
CA LEU A 258 -9.74 3.81 -7.91
C LEU A 258 -8.42 3.09 -8.15
N ALA A 259 -8.34 1.80 -7.79
CA ALA A 259 -7.15 0.99 -8.04
C ALA A 259 -6.80 0.90 -9.53
N ASN A 260 -7.81 0.89 -10.41
CA ASN A 260 -7.60 0.87 -11.85
C ASN A 260 -7.04 2.18 -12.43
N LEU A 261 -7.20 3.32 -11.73
CA LEU A 261 -6.67 4.62 -12.16
C LEU A 261 -5.17 4.76 -11.96
N ILE A 262 -4.54 3.87 -11.18
CA ILE A 262 -3.10 3.91 -10.94
C ILE A 262 -2.47 2.64 -11.51
N PRO A 263 -2.07 2.64 -12.81
CA PRO A 263 -1.39 1.50 -13.42
C PRO A 263 -0.09 1.11 -12.71
N GLU A 264 0.58 2.06 -12.06
CA GLU A 264 1.81 1.87 -11.28
C GLU A 264 1.56 1.16 -9.92
N LEU A 265 0.29 0.99 -9.52
CA LEU A 265 -0.11 0.15 -8.39
C LEU A 265 -0.66 -1.22 -8.85
N LYS A 266 -0.68 -1.50 -10.16
CA LYS A 266 -0.95 -2.85 -10.66
C LYS A 266 0.34 -3.67 -10.58
N PRO A 267 0.33 -4.90 -10.05
CA PRO A 267 1.49 -5.78 -10.16
C PRO A 267 1.84 -5.97 -11.64
N GLU A 268 3.13 -5.94 -11.93
CA GLU A 268 3.75 -5.73 -13.26
C GLU A 268 3.56 -6.92 -14.25
N ALA A 269 2.52 -7.74 -14.06
CA ALA A 269 2.26 -8.94 -14.84
C ALA A 269 1.51 -8.69 -16.16
N GLU A 270 0.89 -7.52 -16.38
CA GLU A 270 0.05 -7.29 -17.56
C GLU A 270 0.62 -6.31 -18.60
N ALA A 271 1.79 -5.69 -18.36
CA ALA A 271 2.42 -4.75 -19.29
C ALA A 271 3.20 -5.42 -20.45
N ARG A 272 3.10 -6.74 -20.64
CA ARG A 272 3.80 -7.48 -21.71
C ARG A 272 2.87 -8.28 -22.62
N VAL A 273 1.76 -7.70 -23.09
CA VAL A 273 1.09 -8.22 -24.30
C VAL A 273 0.52 -7.10 -25.19
N ALA A 274 1.42 -6.28 -25.75
CA ALA A 274 1.25 -5.60 -27.04
C ALA A 274 2.67 -5.14 -27.44
N GLU A 275 3.34 -5.74 -28.42
CA GLU A 275 3.04 -5.63 -29.86
C GLU A 275 3.45 -6.90 -30.63
N PRO A 276 2.90 -7.09 -31.85
CA PRO A 276 3.77 -6.78 -32.99
C PRO A 276 3.06 -5.91 -34.03
N GLY A 277 3.61 -4.70 -34.24
CA GLY A 277 3.31 -3.85 -35.38
C GLY A 277 3.62 -4.57 -36.70
N LYS A 278 2.56 -4.95 -37.40
CA LYS A 278 2.60 -5.54 -38.74
C LYS A 278 2.91 -4.44 -39.76
N ALA A 279 4.19 -4.26 -40.08
CA ALA A 279 4.59 -3.42 -41.20
C ALA A 279 4.29 -4.14 -42.53
N ALA A 280 3.33 -3.59 -43.26
CA ALA A 280 3.01 -3.87 -44.65
C ALA A 280 2.54 -2.50 -45.21
N ILE A 281 2.94 -1.95 -46.36
CA ILE A 281 3.51 -2.46 -47.61
C ILE A 281 4.11 -1.23 -48.33
N GLU A 282 5.19 -1.36 -49.11
CA GLU A 282 5.25 -0.77 -50.47
C GLU A 282 6.31 -1.47 -51.34
N PRO A 283 5.96 -1.99 -52.54
CA PRO A 283 6.93 -2.47 -53.52
C PRO A 283 7.40 -1.33 -54.46
N ALA A 284 8.62 -1.51 -54.96
CA ALA A 284 9.46 -0.56 -55.71
C ALA A 284 8.87 -0.01 -57.03
N PRO A 285 9.38 1.14 -57.54
CA PRO A 285 9.19 1.53 -58.93
C PRO A 285 10.11 0.74 -59.86
N VAL A 286 9.51 0.09 -60.85
CA VAL A 286 10.18 -0.53 -61.99
C VAL A 286 10.77 0.55 -62.90
N ARG A 287 12.07 0.50 -63.17
CA ARG A 287 12.71 1.27 -64.25
C ARG A 287 12.38 0.61 -65.58
N ASP A 288 11.59 1.29 -66.39
CA ASP A 288 11.37 0.93 -67.78
C ASP A 288 12.56 1.47 -68.62
N ALA A 289 13.35 0.55 -69.17
CA ALA A 289 14.41 0.86 -70.13
C ALA A 289 14.00 0.26 -71.47
N ALA A 290 13.23 1.03 -72.24
CA ALA A 290 13.04 0.79 -73.66
C ALA A 290 14.29 1.27 -74.43
N ALA A 291 14.75 0.43 -75.34
CA ALA A 291 15.87 0.64 -76.23
C ALA A 291 15.53 1.55 -77.43
N MET A 292 16.60 2.05 -78.06
CA MET A 292 16.73 2.39 -79.49
C MET A 292 16.03 3.65 -80.00
N THR A 293 16.81 4.70 -80.28
CA THR A 293 17.28 5.03 -81.65
C THR A 293 18.57 5.83 -81.56
#